data_AF-A0A6N7B6Z4-F1
#
_entry.id   AF-A0A6N7B6Z4-F1
#
_cell.length_a   1.000
_cell.length_b   1.000
_cell.length_c   1.000
_cell.angle_alpha   90.00
_cell.angle_beta   90.00
_cell.angle_gamma   90.00
#
_symmetry.space_group_name_H-M   'P 1'
#
loop_
_entity.id
_entity.type
_entity.pdbx_description
1 polymer ?
#
loop_
_entity_poly.entity_id
_entity_poly.type
_entity_poly.pdbx_seq_one_letter_code
_entity_poly.pdbx_strand_id
1 'polypeptide(L)'
;MRIAVIENGVVINVIEGDADLMDGINYVHSDSCGIGNEFVGGSFIAAPAPLPTAGELEQAARYARNLKIDEADKAINKAEDTGQNSASLRMWREALRNWPESTGFPDLLTLPARP
;
A
#
# COMPACT_ATOMS: atom_id res chain seq x y z
N MET A 1 -13.29 -22.11 -17.61
CA MET A 1 -14.07 -20.86 -17.72
C MET A 1 -14.40 -20.40 -16.32
N ARG A 2 -14.42 -19.08 -16.07
CA ARG A 2 -14.79 -18.52 -14.76
C ARG A 2 -16.22 -18.02 -14.79
N ILE A 3 -16.96 -18.32 -13.72
CA ILE A 3 -18.36 -17.96 -13.56
C ILE A 3 -18.45 -17.03 -12.35
N ALA A 4 -18.87 -15.79 -12.58
CA ALA A 4 -19.18 -14.84 -11.52
C ALA A 4 -20.59 -15.08 -11.01
N VAL A 5 -20.75 -15.34 -9.72
CA VAL A 5 -22.06 -15.35 -9.05
C VAL A 5 -22.35 -13.94 -8.56
N ILE A 6 -23.49 -13.40 -8.96
CA ILE A 6 -23.83 -11.98 -8.74
C ILE A 6 -25.05 -11.88 -7.83
N GLU A 7 -24.92 -11.12 -6.75
CA GLU A 7 -26.00 -10.76 -5.85
C GLU A 7 -26.05 -9.23 -5.71
N ASN A 8 -27.23 -8.64 -5.89
CA ASN A 8 -27.43 -7.18 -5.86
C ASN A 8 -26.47 -6.38 -6.76
N GLY A 9 -26.11 -6.95 -7.92
CA GLY A 9 -25.17 -6.31 -8.86
C GLY A 9 -23.70 -6.41 -8.44
N VAL A 10 -23.34 -7.21 -7.44
CA VAL A 10 -21.95 -7.40 -6.99
C VAL A 10 -21.56 -8.88 -7.09
N VAL A 11 -20.35 -9.15 -7.55
CA VAL A 11 -19.79 -10.51 -7.60
C VAL A 11 -19.49 -10.98 -6.17
N ILE A 12 -20.24 -11.96 -5.68
CA ILE A 12 -20.03 -12.53 -4.35
C ILE A 12 -19.14 -13.77 -4.37
N ASN A 13 -19.04 -14.45 -5.52
CA ASN A 13 -18.25 -15.66 -5.67
C ASN A 13 -17.76 -15.81 -7.13
N VAL A 14 -16.62 -16.46 -7.32
CA VAL A 14 -16.08 -16.82 -8.64
C VAL A 14 -15.79 -18.31 -8.62
N ILE A 15 -16.43 -19.04 -9.52
CA ILE A 15 -16.34 -20.50 -9.61
C ILE A 15 -15.60 -20.86 -10.89
N GLU A 16 -14.61 -21.73 -10.80
CA GLU A 16 -13.95 -22.32 -11.96
C GLU A 16 -14.72 -23.57 -12.40
N GLY A 17 -15.38 -23.51 -13.55
CA GLY A 17 -16.25 -24.60 -13.99
C GLY A 17 -17.14 -24.24 -15.17
N ASP A 18 -18.11 -25.11 -15.43
CA ASP A 18 -19.10 -24.96 -16.50
C ASP A 18 -20.48 -24.57 -15.97
N ALA A 19 -21.30 -23.93 -16.81
CA ALA A 19 -22.57 -23.30 -16.43
C ALA A 19 -23.63 -24.29 -15.91
N ASP A 20 -23.48 -25.56 -16.24
CA ASP A 20 -24.42 -26.66 -15.97
C ASP A 20 -24.71 -26.87 -14.46
N LEU A 21 -23.95 -26.21 -13.57
CA LEU A 21 -24.10 -26.29 -12.11
C LEU A 21 -24.90 -25.12 -11.49
N MET A 22 -25.37 -24.14 -12.28
CA MET A 22 -25.84 -22.84 -11.76
C MET A 22 -27.35 -22.58 -11.90
N ASP A 23 -28.18 -23.62 -11.90
CA ASP A 23 -29.64 -23.47 -12.02
C ASP A 23 -30.21 -22.61 -10.86
N GLY A 24 -31.02 -21.61 -11.20
CA GLY A 24 -31.63 -20.67 -10.24
C GLY A 24 -30.71 -19.58 -9.66
N ILE A 25 -29.46 -19.45 -10.12
CA ILE A 25 -28.50 -18.43 -9.66
C ILE A 25 -28.25 -17.39 -10.77
N ASN A 26 -28.11 -16.11 -10.40
CA ASN A 26 -27.65 -15.08 -11.34
C ASN A 26 -26.14 -15.22 -11.55
N TYR A 27 -25.72 -15.63 -12.74
CA TYR A 27 -24.31 -15.80 -13.08
C TYR A 27 -23.92 -15.19 -14.42
N VAL A 28 -22.63 -14.85 -14.55
CA VAL A 28 -22.05 -14.31 -15.79
C VAL A 28 -20.70 -14.97 -16.06
N HIS A 29 -20.49 -15.41 -17.30
CA HIS A 29 -19.20 -15.91 -17.77
C HIS A 29 -18.22 -14.77 -17.94
N SER A 30 -17.07 -14.86 -17.27
CA SER A 30 -16.03 -13.85 -17.39
C SER A 30 -14.70 -14.35 -16.90
N ASP A 31 -13.69 -14.27 -17.75
CA ASP A 31 -12.30 -14.58 -17.38
C ASP A 31 -11.63 -13.43 -16.59
N SER A 32 -12.30 -12.26 -16.50
CA SER A 32 -11.79 -11.05 -15.84
C SER A 32 -12.58 -10.62 -14.59
N CYS A 33 -13.52 -11.46 -14.11
CA CYS A 33 -14.27 -11.17 -12.89
C CYS A 33 -13.48 -11.47 -11.62
N GLY A 34 -13.70 -10.66 -10.58
CA GLY A 34 -13.18 -10.84 -9.23
C GLY A 34 -14.28 -10.61 -8.20
N ILE A 35 -14.15 -11.24 -7.03
CA ILE A 35 -15.07 -11.03 -5.91
C ILE A 35 -15.03 -9.56 -5.48
N GLY A 36 -16.20 -8.99 -5.24
CA GLY A 36 -16.40 -7.57 -4.91
C GLY A 36 -16.56 -6.67 -6.13
N ASN A 37 -16.30 -7.13 -7.35
CA ASN A 37 -16.55 -6.34 -8.55
C ASN A 37 -18.04 -6.05 -8.69
N GLU A 38 -18.38 -4.81 -9.07
CA GLU A 38 -19.74 -4.45 -9.45
C GLU A 38 -19.99 -4.90 -10.90
N PHE A 39 -21.18 -5.42 -11.19
CA PHE A 39 -21.60 -5.82 -12.53
C PHE A 39 -22.71 -4.89 -13.01
N VAL A 40 -22.34 -3.93 -13.88
CA VAL A 40 -23.24 -2.90 -14.40
C VAL A 40 -23.15 -2.88 -15.92
N GLY A 41 -24.30 -2.95 -16.59
CA GLY A 41 -24.38 -2.80 -18.05
C GLY A 41 -23.57 -3.82 -18.85
N GLY A 42 -23.40 -5.05 -18.33
CA GLY A 42 -22.63 -6.11 -19.00
C GLY A 42 -21.12 -6.06 -18.74
N SER A 43 -20.65 -5.16 -17.87
CA SER A 43 -19.23 -4.98 -17.56
C SER A 43 -18.94 -5.16 -16.07
N PHE A 44 -17.76 -5.69 -15.75
CA PHE A 44 -17.25 -5.76 -14.38
C PHE A 44 -16.45 -4.51 -14.04
N ILE A 45 -16.85 -3.80 -13.00
CA ILE A 45 -16.13 -2.67 -12.42
C ILE A 45 -15.41 -3.19 -11.19
N ALA A 46 -14.09 -3.08 -11.17
CA ALA A 46 -13.29 -3.52 -10.04
C ALA A 46 -13.67 -2.76 -8.77
N ALA A 47 -13.80 -3.47 -7.65
CA ALA A 47 -13.90 -2.82 -6.35
C ALA A 47 -12.69 -1.91 -6.13
N PRO A 48 -12.86 -0.76 -5.43
CA PRO A 48 -11.71 0.01 -4.97
C PRO A 48 -10.81 -0.90 -4.13
N ALA A 49 -9.49 -0.77 -4.34
CA ALA A 49 -8.52 -1.51 -3.55
C ALA A 49 -8.77 -1.25 -2.05
N PRO A 50 -8.64 -2.25 -1.18
CA PRO A 50 -8.75 -2.04 0.25
C PRO A 50 -7.74 -0.98 0.67
N LEU A 51 -8.17 -0.09 1.58
CA LEU A 51 -7.24 0.85 2.20
C LEU A 51 -6.16 0.06 2.96
N PRO A 52 -4.89 0.52 2.94
CA PRO A 52 -3.85 -0.11 3.73
C PRO A 52 -4.26 -0.21 5.20
N THR A 53 -3.99 -1.36 5.80
CA THR A 53 -4.15 -1.57 7.23
C THR A 53 -3.17 -0.68 8.01
N ALA A 54 -3.47 -0.44 9.29
CA ALA A 54 -2.56 0.30 10.16
C ALA A 54 -1.15 -0.32 10.19
N GLY A 55 -1.06 -1.65 10.22
CA GLY A 55 0.22 -2.36 10.19
C GLY A 55 1.01 -2.16 8.88
N GLU A 56 0.33 -2.14 7.74
CA GLU A 56 0.98 -1.86 6.44
C GLU A 56 1.49 -0.42 6.36
N LEU A 57 0.73 0.54 6.89
CA LEU A 57 1.16 1.94 6.99
C LEU A 57 2.39 2.09 7.90
N GLU A 58 2.38 1.45 9.08
CA GLU A 58 3.52 1.45 9.98
C GLU A 58 4.78 0.82 9.36
N GLN A 59 4.61 -0.28 8.63
CA GLN A 59 5.71 -0.95 7.96
C GLN A 59 6.30 -0.06 6.85
N ALA A 60 5.45 0.53 6.01
CA ALA A 60 5.86 1.47 4.98
C ALA A 60 6.56 2.70 5.58
N ALA A 61 6.06 3.21 6.70
CA ALA A 61 6.67 4.31 7.44
C ALA A 61 8.07 3.97 7.95
N ARG A 62 8.25 2.80 8.58
CA ARG A 62 9.56 2.32 9.05
C ARG A 62 10.53 2.13 7.90
N TYR A 63 10.06 1.62 6.76
CA TYR A 63 10.87 1.46 5.56
C TYR A 63 11.35 2.82 5.02
N ALA A 64 10.44 3.78 4.86
CA ALA A 64 10.77 5.13 4.40
C ALA A 64 11.77 5.84 5.34
N ARG A 65 11.54 5.74 6.66
CA ARG A 65 12.48 6.24 7.67
C ARG A 65 13.88 5.62 7.52
N ASN A 66 13.96 4.30 7.35
CA ASN A 66 15.26 3.62 7.20
C ASN A 66 16.01 4.09 5.96
N LEU A 67 15.32 4.26 4.82
CA LEU A 67 15.93 4.83 3.62
C LEU A 67 16.52 6.23 3.87
N LYS A 68 15.84 7.04 4.69
CA LYS A 68 16.31 8.38 5.05
C LYS A 68 17.47 8.36 6.04
N ILE A 69 17.51 7.39 6.96
CA ILE A 69 18.67 7.16 7.82
C ILE A 69 19.89 6.78 6.98
N ASP A 70 19.73 5.87 6.01
CA ASP A 70 20.81 5.49 5.08
C ASP A 70 21.28 6.68 4.22
N GLU A 71 20.34 7.53 3.79
CA GLU A 71 20.66 8.78 3.09
C GLU A 71 21.48 9.73 3.96
N ALA A 72 21.09 9.88 5.24
CA ALA A 72 21.81 10.71 6.21
C ALA A 72 23.23 10.19 6.44
N ASP A 73 23.41 8.87 6.62
CA ASP A 73 24.73 8.26 6.81
C ASP A 73 25.67 8.50 5.63
N LYS A 74 25.16 8.33 4.39
CA LYS A 74 25.93 8.63 3.17
C LYS A 74 26.31 10.12 3.09
N ALA A 75 25.40 11.01 3.45
CA ALA A 75 25.64 12.44 3.42
C ALA A 75 26.65 12.89 4.49
N ILE A 76 26.60 12.29 5.69
CA ILE A 76 27.57 12.53 6.78
C ILE A 76 28.97 12.12 6.34
N ASN A 77 29.13 10.90 5.81
CA ASN A 77 30.42 10.42 5.34
C ASN A 77 31.01 11.35 4.26
N LYS A 78 30.18 11.74 3.28
CA LYS A 78 30.61 12.68 2.23
C LYS A 78 31.03 14.04 2.79
N ALA A 79 30.28 14.58 3.76
CA ALA A 79 30.62 15.86 4.38
C ALA A 79 31.97 15.75 5.10
N GLU A 80 32.22 14.65 5.80
CA GLU A 80 33.46 14.41 6.54
C GLU A 80 34.66 14.23 5.62
N ASP A 81 34.52 13.46 4.54
CA ASP A 81 35.57 13.28 3.51
C ASP A 81 35.96 14.60 2.83
N THR A 82 35.05 15.57 2.77
CA THR A 82 35.26 16.88 2.14
C THR A 82 35.56 17.99 3.14
N GLY A 83 35.70 17.67 4.43
CA GLY A 83 35.96 18.64 5.49
C GLY A 83 34.80 19.60 5.79
N GLN A 84 33.58 19.26 5.34
CA GLN A 84 32.36 20.01 5.61
C GLN A 84 31.76 19.62 6.98
N ASN A 85 31.00 20.54 7.58
CA ASN A 85 30.32 20.29 8.85
C ASN A 85 29.14 19.32 8.66
N SER A 86 29.16 18.18 9.36
CA SER A 86 28.10 17.15 9.32
C SER A 86 27.07 17.24 10.46
N ALA A 87 27.14 18.26 11.33
CA ALA A 87 26.32 18.36 12.54
C ALA A 87 24.81 18.37 12.26
N SER A 88 24.35 19.14 11.29
CA SER A 88 22.93 19.21 10.94
C SER A 88 22.42 17.86 10.39
N LEU A 89 23.23 17.16 9.60
CA LEU A 89 22.90 15.83 9.09
C LEU A 89 22.83 14.78 10.21
N ARG A 90 23.72 14.87 11.22
CA ARG A 90 23.68 14.02 12.42
C ARG A 90 22.43 14.26 13.25
N MET A 91 22.02 15.53 13.42
CA MET A 91 20.76 15.87 14.09
C MET A 91 19.55 15.36 13.32
N TRP A 92 19.55 15.47 11.99
CA TRP A 92 18.49 14.93 11.15
C TRP A 92 18.36 13.41 11.27
N ARG A 93 19.49 12.68 11.24
CA ARG A 93 19.49 11.22 11.45
C ARG A 93 18.89 10.83 12.80
N GLU A 94 19.20 11.58 13.84
CA GLU A 94 18.65 11.35 15.18
C GLU A 94 17.14 11.62 15.24
N ALA A 95 16.68 12.72 14.63
CA ALA A 95 15.25 13.02 14.51
C ALA A 95 14.50 11.89 13.78
N LEU A 96 15.07 11.33 12.70
CA LEU A 96 14.49 10.19 11.98
C LEU A 96 14.39 8.95 12.87
N ARG A 97 15.39 8.66 13.71
CA ARG A 97 15.38 7.52 14.65
C ARG A 97 14.28 7.65 15.69
N ASN A 98 14.06 8.87 16.19
CA ASN A 98 13.08 9.18 17.24
C ASN A 98 11.65 9.36 16.69
N TRP A 99 11.48 9.56 15.38
CA TRP A 99 10.18 9.78 14.75
C TRP A 99 9.09 8.73 15.08
N PRO A 100 9.37 7.41 15.16
CA PRO A 100 8.36 6.41 15.55
C PRO A 100 7.79 6.59 16.96
N GLU A 101 8.48 7.33 17.82
CA GLU A 101 8.04 7.66 19.18
C GLU A 101 7.30 8.99 19.23
N SER A 102 7.22 9.71 18.10
CA SER A 102 6.49 10.97 17.98
C SER A 102 5.00 10.75 17.71
N THR A 103 4.18 11.75 18.02
CA THR A 103 2.73 11.74 17.72
C THR A 103 2.41 11.76 16.23
N GLY A 104 3.40 12.00 15.36
CA GLY A 104 3.24 12.02 13.90
C GLY A 104 3.38 10.65 13.24
N PHE A 105 3.87 9.62 13.95
CA PHE A 105 4.00 8.28 13.36
C PHE A 105 2.62 7.59 13.22
N PRO A 106 2.33 6.87 12.12
CA PRO A 106 3.17 6.58 10.95
C PRO A 106 3.00 7.52 9.76
N ASP A 107 2.45 8.73 9.94
CA ASP A 107 2.18 9.66 8.83
C ASP A 107 3.47 10.22 8.20
N LEU A 108 3.77 9.75 6.99
CA LEU A 108 4.94 10.16 6.20
C LEU A 108 5.04 11.67 5.97
N LEU A 109 3.93 12.42 6.04
CA LEU A 109 3.95 13.88 5.94
C LEU A 109 4.62 14.56 7.14
N THR A 110 4.72 13.86 8.26
CA THR A 110 5.37 14.35 9.49
C THR A 110 6.84 13.92 9.62
N LEU A 111 7.37 13.23 8.61
CA LEU A 111 8.75 12.76 8.61
C LEU A 111 9.72 13.96 8.70
N PRO A 112 10.75 13.89 9.56
CA PRO A 112 11.73 14.97 9.69
C PRO A 112 12.37 15.37 8.35
N ALA A 113 12.28 16.66 8.02
CA ALA A 113 12.87 17.21 6.81
C ALA A 113 14.40 17.25 6.89
N ARG A 114 15.04 17.02 5.73
CA ARG A 114 16.49 17.14 5.60
C ARG A 114 16.92 18.61 5.69
N PRO A 115 18.02 18.93 6.40
CA PRO A 115 18.57 20.28 6.50
C PRO A 115 19.30 20.73 5.22
#